data_AF-A0A7S0Q9F2-F1
#
_entry.id   AF-A0A7S0Q9F2-F1
#
_cell.length_a   1.000
_cell.length_b   1.000
_cell.length_c   1.000
_cell.angle_alpha   90.00
_cell.angle_beta   90.00
_cell.angle_gamma   90.00
#
_symmetry.space_group_name_H-M   'P 1'
#
loop_
_entity.id
_entity.type
_entity.pdbx_description
1 polymer ?
#
loop_
_entity_poly.entity_id
_entity_poly.type
_entity_poly.pdbx_seq_one_letter_code
_entity_poly.pdbx_strand_id
1 'polypeptide(L)'
;YTEIEQCDALLPADLDADERKLAHIYHSWPSNPVADKHVQPLRAMVSGLWAELRAHVCSPLLEALAALLGLAPDSLANRCAMRRSDNASLLRFLEYPPLSDALDAAKCTGVTAHTDFELFTILHQDAAGLEL
;
A
#
# COMPACT_ATOMS: atom_id res chain seq x y z
N TYR A 1 -22.41 8.15 9.99
CA TYR A 1 -21.64 6.93 9.78
C TYR A 1 -20.18 7.33 9.78
N THR A 2 -19.54 7.21 10.92
CA THR A 2 -18.15 7.66 11.14
C THR A 2 -17.18 6.64 10.54
N GLU A 3 -16.03 7.10 10.03
CA GLU A 3 -15.06 6.31 9.24
C GLU A 3 -14.55 5.03 9.92
N ILE A 4 -14.66 4.95 11.25
CA ILE A 4 -14.33 3.79 12.08
C ILE A 4 -15.26 2.60 11.78
N GLU A 5 -16.56 2.85 11.60
CA GLU A 5 -17.57 1.80 11.37
C GLU A 5 -17.37 1.08 10.03
N GLN A 6 -16.85 1.79 9.01
CA GLN A 6 -16.57 1.22 7.69
C GLN A 6 -15.30 0.38 7.67
N CYS A 7 -14.27 0.77 8.44
CA CYS A 7 -13.08 -0.06 8.61
C CYS A 7 -13.43 -1.33 9.39
N ASP A 8 -14.17 -1.20 10.49
CA ASP A 8 -14.55 -2.33 11.35
C ASP A 8 -15.36 -3.40 10.62
N ALA A 9 -16.18 -3.02 9.64
CA ALA A 9 -16.96 -3.95 8.81
C ALA A 9 -16.10 -4.84 7.90
N LEU A 10 -14.86 -4.45 7.61
CA LEU A 10 -13.93 -5.16 6.74
C LEU A 10 -12.88 -5.97 7.53
N LEU A 11 -12.81 -5.78 8.85
CA LEU A 11 -11.84 -6.45 9.70
C LEU A 11 -12.34 -7.84 10.14
N PRO A 12 -11.44 -8.85 10.20
CA PRO A 12 -11.76 -10.13 10.82
C PRO A 12 -12.34 -9.95 12.24
N ALA A 13 -13.37 -10.72 12.55
CA ALA A 13 -14.08 -10.63 13.84
C ALA A 13 -13.22 -11.06 15.03
N ASP A 14 -12.14 -11.80 14.76
CA ASP A 14 -11.21 -12.39 15.73
C ASP A 14 -9.93 -11.58 15.97
N LEU A 15 -9.78 -10.40 15.34
CA LEU A 15 -8.64 -9.51 15.63
C LEU A 15 -8.67 -9.04 17.08
N ASP A 16 -7.50 -9.03 17.72
CA ASP A 16 -7.37 -8.46 19.06
C ASP A 16 -7.44 -6.92 19.05
N ALA A 17 -7.49 -6.33 20.24
CA ALA A 17 -7.67 -4.89 20.40
C ALA A 17 -6.51 -4.05 19.85
N ASP A 18 -5.29 -4.58 19.84
CA ASP A 18 -4.10 -3.88 19.37
C ASP A 18 -3.93 -4.03 17.85
N GLU A 19 -4.26 -5.20 17.30
CA GLU A 19 -4.38 -5.42 15.85
C GLU A 19 -5.48 -4.56 15.24
N ARG A 20 -6.62 -4.42 15.92
CA ARG A 20 -7.72 -3.54 15.48
C ARG A 20 -7.29 -2.06 15.49
N LYS A 21 -6.58 -1.60 16.53
CA LYS A 21 -6.00 -0.24 16.55
C LYS A 21 -5.01 -0.03 15.40
N LEU A 22 -4.12 -0.98 15.15
CA LEU A 22 -3.19 -0.93 14.03
C LEU A 22 -3.94 -0.81 12.70
N ALA A 23 -4.98 -1.61 12.50
CA ALA A 23 -5.80 -1.52 11.31
C ALA A 23 -6.44 -0.14 11.12
N HIS A 24 -6.94 0.51 12.19
CA HIS A 24 -7.45 1.88 12.10
C HIS A 24 -6.36 2.92 11.79
N ILE A 25 -5.14 2.72 12.29
CA ILE A 25 -3.99 3.59 11.97
C ILE A 25 -3.66 3.49 10.47
N TYR A 26 -3.58 2.28 9.93
CA TYR A 26 -3.27 2.05 8.52
C TYR A 26 -4.37 2.50 7.54
N HIS A 27 -5.62 2.65 8.00
CA HIS A 27 -6.76 3.08 7.18
C HIS A 27 -7.27 4.49 7.55
N SER A 28 -6.40 5.33 8.12
CA SER A 28 -6.76 6.69 8.50
C SER A 28 -6.76 7.62 7.27
N TRP A 29 -7.89 8.28 7.03
CA TRP A 29 -8.03 9.36 6.04
C TRP A 29 -7.91 10.73 6.73
N PRO A 30 -7.46 11.78 6.04
CA PRO A 30 -7.38 13.12 6.64
C PRO A 30 -8.77 13.59 7.10
N SER A 31 -8.92 13.82 8.41
CA SER A 31 -10.21 14.14 9.05
C SER A 31 -10.58 15.63 9.04
N ASN A 32 -9.93 16.44 8.19
CA ASN A 32 -10.17 17.89 8.13
C ASN A 32 -11.42 18.23 7.27
N PRO A 33 -12.42 18.94 7.81
CA PRO A 33 -13.66 19.27 7.09
C PRO A 33 -13.48 20.15 5.83
N VAL A 34 -12.37 20.89 5.69
CA VAL A 34 -12.05 21.62 4.43
C VAL A 34 -11.49 20.68 3.35
N ALA A 35 -10.90 19.57 3.77
CA ALA A 35 -10.33 18.55 2.91
C ALA A 35 -11.38 17.57 2.37
N ASP A 36 -12.54 17.43 3.02
CA ASP A 36 -13.54 16.40 2.72
C ASP A 36 -14.00 16.40 1.24
N LYS A 37 -14.15 17.58 0.62
CA LYS A 37 -14.50 17.71 -0.82
C LYS A 37 -13.47 17.14 -1.79
N HIS A 38 -12.20 17.04 -1.39
CA HIS A 38 -11.11 16.50 -2.20
C HIS A 38 -10.68 15.11 -1.72
N VAL A 39 -10.84 14.83 -0.43
CA VAL A 39 -10.51 13.56 0.21
C VAL A 39 -11.48 12.46 -0.24
N GLN A 40 -12.79 12.71 -0.37
CA GLN A 40 -13.72 11.67 -0.81
C GLN A 40 -13.46 11.20 -2.26
N PRO A 41 -13.27 12.08 -3.26
CA PRO A 41 -12.87 11.66 -4.60
C PRO A 41 -11.52 10.92 -4.61
N LEU A 42 -10.52 11.43 -3.87
CA LEU A 42 -9.22 10.79 -3.76
C LEU A 42 -9.34 9.39 -3.17
N ARG A 43 -10.11 9.22 -2.10
CA ARG A 43 -10.39 7.93 -1.46
C ARG A 43 -11.02 6.96 -2.44
N ALA A 44 -12.06 7.39 -3.17
CA ALA A 44 -12.70 6.57 -4.19
C ALA A 44 -11.72 6.15 -5.29
N MET A 45 -10.88 7.07 -5.77
CA MET A 45 -9.85 6.78 -6.79
C MET A 45 -8.81 5.79 -6.27
N VAL A 46 -8.30 5.98 -5.06
CA VAL A 46 -7.31 5.09 -4.44
C VAL A 46 -7.87 3.69 -4.24
N SER A 47 -9.11 3.58 -3.75
CA SER A 47 -9.79 2.30 -3.60
C SER A 47 -10.05 1.60 -4.94
N GLY A 48 -10.40 2.36 -5.98
CA GLY A 48 -10.52 1.85 -7.35
C GLY A 48 -9.18 1.33 -7.89
N LEU A 49 -8.13 2.15 -7.81
CA LEU A 49 -6.77 1.77 -8.24
C LEU A 49 -6.29 0.51 -7.51
N TRP A 50 -6.53 0.42 -6.20
CA TRP A 50 -6.19 -0.75 -5.40
C TRP A 50 -6.87 -2.03 -5.91
N ALA A 51 -8.17 -1.96 -6.21
CA ALA A 51 -8.93 -3.09 -6.73
C ALA A 51 -8.38 -3.53 -8.10
N GLU A 52 -8.11 -2.58 -8.99
CA GLU A 52 -7.55 -2.84 -10.32
C GLU A 52 -6.15 -3.49 -10.24
N LEU A 53 -5.25 -2.93 -9.42
CA LEU A 53 -3.91 -3.49 -9.20
C LEU A 53 -4.00 -4.92 -8.67
N ARG A 54 -4.89 -5.17 -7.70
CA ARG A 54 -5.05 -6.50 -7.11
C ARG A 54 -5.58 -7.51 -8.11
N ALA A 55 -6.60 -7.15 -8.87
CA ALA A 55 -7.27 -8.04 -9.82
C ALA A 55 -6.39 -8.34 -11.04
N HIS A 56 -5.74 -7.31 -11.60
CA HIS A 56 -5.11 -7.39 -12.91
C HIS A 56 -3.59 -7.49 -12.88
N VAL A 57 -2.94 -7.18 -11.76
CA VAL A 57 -1.47 -7.22 -11.64
C VAL A 57 -1.02 -8.19 -10.56
N CYS A 58 -1.46 -7.99 -9.31
CA CYS A 58 -0.96 -8.77 -8.18
C CYS A 58 -1.39 -10.22 -8.23
N SER A 59 -2.67 -10.52 -8.52
CA SER A 59 -3.16 -11.91 -8.54
C SER A 59 -2.44 -12.74 -9.62
N PRO A 60 -2.35 -12.29 -10.90
CA PRO A 60 -1.58 -13.02 -11.91
C PRO A 60 -0.09 -13.18 -11.56
N LEU A 61 0.52 -12.16 -10.94
CA LEU A 61 1.93 -12.23 -10.54
C LEU A 61 2.15 -13.26 -9.42
N LEU A 62 1.26 -13.33 -8.43
CA LEU A 62 1.29 -14.33 -7.37
C LEU A 62 1.14 -15.75 -7.92
N GLU A 63 0.24 -15.96 -8.88
CA GLU A 63 0.08 -17.26 -9.54
C GLU A 63 1.34 -17.67 -10.31
N ALA A 64 1.94 -16.72 -11.06
CA ALA A 64 3.17 -16.96 -11.79
C ALA A 64 4.35 -17.28 -10.86
N LEU A 65 4.50 -16.54 -9.75
CA LEU A 65 5.52 -16.80 -8.73
C LEU A 65 5.31 -18.16 -8.05
N ALA A 66 4.07 -18.53 -7.74
CA ALA A 66 3.76 -19.84 -7.18
C ALA A 66 4.17 -20.96 -8.14
N ALA A 67 3.85 -20.83 -9.43
CA ALA A 67 4.26 -21.78 -10.46
C ALA A 67 5.78 -21.90 -10.59
N LEU A 68 6.50 -20.77 -10.59
CA LEU A 68 7.98 -20.75 -10.67
C LEU A 68 8.64 -21.45 -9.47
N LEU A 69 8.01 -21.38 -8.30
CA LEU A 69 8.47 -22.03 -7.07
C LEU A 69 7.97 -23.48 -6.93
N GLY A 70 7.20 -23.99 -7.88
CA GLY A 70 6.61 -25.34 -7.81
C GLY A 70 5.55 -25.49 -6.71
N LEU A 71 4.91 -24.39 -6.31
CA LEU A 71 3.86 -24.36 -5.30
C LEU A 71 2.47 -24.55 -5.91
N ALA A 72 1.47 -24.79 -5.05
CA ALA A 72 0.07 -24.79 -5.48
C ALA A 72 -0.33 -23.39 -5.99
N PRO A 73 -1.17 -23.28 -7.04
CA PRO A 73 -1.48 -21.99 -7.68
C PRO A 73 -2.04 -20.92 -6.72
N ASP A 74 -2.78 -21.35 -5.71
CA ASP A 74 -3.44 -20.49 -4.73
C ASP A 74 -2.60 -20.24 -3.46
N SER A 75 -1.42 -20.85 -3.32
CA SER A 75 -0.65 -20.83 -2.07
C SER A 75 -0.24 -19.41 -1.68
N LEU A 76 0.28 -18.64 -2.64
CA LEU A 76 0.70 -17.26 -2.42
C LEU A 76 -0.52 -16.32 -2.34
N ALA A 77 -1.54 -16.51 -3.17
CA ALA A 77 -2.77 -15.72 -3.12
C ALA A 77 -3.49 -15.83 -1.76
N ASN A 78 -3.59 -17.05 -1.21
CA ASN A 78 -4.14 -17.29 0.12
C ASN A 78 -3.28 -16.63 1.21
N ARG A 79 -1.95 -16.73 1.06
CA ARG A 79 -0.99 -16.07 1.96
C ARG A 79 -0.99 -14.55 1.84
N CYS A 80 -1.45 -13.97 0.74
CA CYS A 80 -1.54 -12.53 0.47
C CYS A 80 -2.99 -12.00 0.53
N ALA A 81 -3.93 -12.78 1.08
CA ALA A 81 -5.35 -12.42 1.09
C ALA A 81 -5.71 -11.25 2.03
N MET A 82 -4.77 -10.72 2.81
CA MET A 82 -4.95 -9.65 3.81
C MET A 82 -5.98 -9.98 4.90
N ARG A 83 -6.11 -11.28 5.21
CA ARG A 83 -6.98 -11.77 6.29
C ARG A 83 -6.29 -11.80 7.66
N ARG A 84 -5.01 -11.45 7.71
CA ARG A 84 -4.16 -11.48 8.90
C ARG A 84 -3.38 -10.18 9.00
N SER A 85 -3.19 -9.71 10.22
CA SER A 85 -2.42 -8.49 10.56
C SER A 85 -0.97 -8.53 10.06
N ASP A 86 -0.39 -9.72 9.93
CA ASP A 86 0.96 -10.00 9.42
C ASP A 86 1.08 -9.92 7.88
N ASN A 87 0.02 -9.53 7.19
CA ASN A 87 -0.10 -9.60 5.74
C ASN A 87 -0.78 -8.34 5.19
N ALA A 88 -0.13 -7.21 5.38
CA ALA A 88 -0.56 -5.94 4.82
C ALA A 88 0.23 -5.68 3.53
N SER A 89 -0.46 -5.59 2.39
CA SER A 89 0.08 -4.77 1.30
C SER A 89 -0.22 -3.31 1.62
N LEU A 90 0.62 -2.41 1.12
CA LEU A 90 0.49 -0.98 1.32
C LEU A 90 0.58 -0.27 -0.03
N LEU A 91 -0.17 0.81 -0.20
CA LEU A 91 0.00 1.73 -1.31
C LEU A 91 0.64 3.01 -0.77
N ARG A 92 1.80 3.38 -1.30
CA ARG A 92 2.54 4.57 -0.88
C ARG A 92 2.60 5.59 -2.02
N PHE A 93 2.14 6.79 -1.74
CA PHE A 93 2.30 7.95 -2.64
C PHE A 93 3.47 8.78 -2.14
N LEU A 94 4.45 9.01 -3.00
CA LEU A 94 5.68 9.75 -2.68
C LEU A 94 5.81 10.92 -3.64
N GLU A 95 6.08 12.11 -3.08
CA GLU A 95 6.41 13.31 -3.84
C GLU A 95 7.86 13.69 -3.52
N TYR A 96 8.70 13.73 -4.55
CA TYR A 96 10.09 14.16 -4.44
C TYR A 96 10.23 15.56 -5.05
N PRO A 97 10.29 16.62 -4.23
CA PRO A 97 10.38 17.98 -4.74
C PRO A 97 11.75 18.24 -5.40
N PRO A 98 11.84 19.20 -6.33
CA PRO A 98 13.12 19.63 -6.89
C PRO A 98 14.11 20.06 -5.80
N LEU A 99 15.39 19.72 -5.99
CA LEU A 99 16.45 20.23 -5.13
C LEU A 99 16.56 21.75 -5.28
N SER A 100 16.64 22.46 -4.16
CA SER A 100 16.94 23.89 -4.19
C SER A 100 18.45 24.11 -4.38
N ASP A 101 18.83 25.23 -5.00
CA ASP A 101 20.24 25.58 -5.25
C ASP A 101 21.10 25.69 -3.96
N ALA A 102 20.45 25.79 -2.80
CA ALA A 102 21.10 25.86 -1.50
C ALA A 102 21.49 24.48 -0.93
N LEU A 103 21.03 23.39 -1.53
CA LEU A 103 21.26 22.03 -1.07
C LEU A 103 22.38 21.36 -1.89
N ASP A 104 23.31 20.75 -1.18
CA ASP A 104 24.35 19.91 -1.77
C ASP A 104 23.71 18.61 -2.25
N ALA A 105 23.55 18.46 -3.58
CA ALA A 105 22.93 17.31 -4.20
C ALA A 105 23.58 15.98 -3.79
N ALA A 106 24.89 15.97 -3.49
CA ALA A 106 25.59 14.77 -3.03
C ALA A 106 25.19 14.32 -1.61
N LYS A 107 24.53 15.20 -0.85
CA LYS A 107 24.04 14.94 0.51
C LYS A 107 22.52 14.76 0.58
N CYS A 108 21.82 14.92 -0.54
CA CYS A 108 20.38 14.83 -0.59
C CYS A 108 19.97 13.56 -1.35
N THR A 109 19.39 12.61 -0.62
CA THR A 109 18.80 11.40 -1.21
C THR A 109 17.31 11.39 -0.86
N GLY A 110 16.46 11.11 -1.85
CA GLY A 110 15.01 11.03 -1.61
C GLY A 110 14.66 9.88 -0.66
N VAL A 111 15.22 8.71 -0.90
CA VAL A 111 15.10 7.52 -0.05
C VAL A 111 16.46 6.84 0.03
N THR A 112 16.92 6.51 1.24
CA THR A 112 18.19 5.82 1.45
C THR A 112 18.19 4.43 0.84
N ALA A 113 19.36 3.92 0.47
CA ALA A 113 19.51 2.54 0.03
C ALA A 113 18.93 1.56 1.06
N HIS A 114 18.06 0.65 0.59
CA HIS A 114 17.39 -0.35 1.41
C HIS A 114 16.92 -1.52 0.53
N THR A 115 16.48 -2.60 1.18
CA THR A 115 15.72 -3.67 0.55
C THR A 115 14.28 -3.59 1.03
N ASP A 116 13.34 -3.80 0.12
CA ASP A 116 11.94 -3.93 0.47
C ASP A 116 11.73 -5.15 1.37
N PHE A 117 10.81 -5.02 2.33
CA PHE A 117 10.45 -6.11 3.26
C PHE A 117 9.39 -7.04 2.65
N GLU A 118 8.71 -6.55 1.62
CA GLU A 118 7.57 -7.15 0.96
C GLU A 118 7.98 -8.31 0.02
N LEU A 119 7.01 -9.15 -0.34
CA LEU A 119 7.22 -10.24 -1.31
C LEU A 119 7.60 -9.71 -2.70
N PHE A 120 6.95 -8.64 -3.14
CA PHE A 120 7.29 -7.88 -4.33
C PHE A 120 6.73 -6.46 -4.22
N THR A 121 7.33 -5.54 -4.97
CA THR A 121 6.91 -4.14 -5.08
C THR A 121 6.53 -3.82 -6.52
N ILE A 122 5.37 -3.20 -6.70
CA ILE A 122 4.96 -2.63 -7.98
C ILE A 122 5.19 -1.12 -7.88
N LEU A 123 6.08 -0.60 -8.74
CA LEU A 123 6.47 0.80 -8.73
C LEU A 123 6.05 1.49 -10.03
N HIS A 124 5.44 2.66 -9.90
CA HIS A 124 5.18 3.60 -10.98
C HIS A 124 5.93 4.91 -10.68
N GLN A 125 6.68 5.43 -11.65
CA GLN A 125 7.44 6.68 -11.53
C GLN A 125 7.13 7.59 -12.71
N ASP A 126 6.98 8.89 -12.44
CA ASP A 126 6.80 9.94 -13.45
C ASP A 126 8.13 10.63 -13.84
N ALA A 127 9.19 10.42 -13.06
CA ALA A 127 10.55 10.87 -13.32
C ALA A 127 11.58 9.79 -12.98
N ALA A 128 12.74 9.84 -13.62
CA ALA A 128 13.86 8.94 -13.31
C ALA A 128 14.46 9.26 -11.93
N GLY A 129 14.90 8.22 -11.21
CA GLY A 129 15.51 8.36 -9.89
C GLY A 129 15.73 7.05 -9.12
N LEU A 130 15.23 5.92 -9.61
CA LEU A 130 15.54 4.61 -9.05
C LEU A 130 16.97 4.17 -9.43
N GLU A 131 17.72 3.69 -8.44
CA GLU A 131 19.03 3.06 -8.59
C GLU A 131 19.01 1.70 -7.87
N LEU A 132 19.67 0.68 -8.43
CA LEU A 132 19.69 -0.71 -7.93
C LEU A 132 21.11 -1.16 -7.57
#